data_AF-A0A7C6EPH1-F1
#
_entry.id   AF-A0A7C6EPH1-F1
#
_cell.length_a   1.000
_cell.length_b   1.000
_cell.length_c   1.000
_cell.angle_alpha   90.00
_cell.angle_beta   90.00
_cell.angle_gamma   90.00
#
_symmetry.space_group_name_H-M   'P 1'
#
loop_
_entity.id
_entity.type
_entity.pdbx_description
1 polymer ?
#
loop_
_entity_poly.entity_id
_entity_poly.type
_entity_poly.pdbx_seq_one_letter_code
_entity_poly.pdbx_strand_id
1 'polypeptide(L)'
;MFQFFKKNYHPVSLFIKNVFGFIPKNIFYYELALTHKSASIYHNKNYSINNERLEFLGDAVLNTIIGEYLFHKFINENEGFLTNLRSKIVNRHSLNEIALKLQIIKMIKQQHDLDVMTSNIPGNALEAIIGAIFVDKGYKFTKQVVL
;
A
#
# COMPACT_ATOMS: atom_id res chain seq x y z
N MET A 1 -20.54 8.69 35.11
CA MET A 1 -19.78 9.69 34.33
C MET A 1 -18.55 9.00 33.74
N PHE A 2 -18.73 8.23 32.65
CA PHE A 2 -17.63 7.53 31.99
C PHE A 2 -16.96 8.47 30.97
N GLN A 3 -15.98 9.24 31.42
CA GLN A 3 -15.00 9.82 30.52
C GLN A 3 -14.11 8.68 30.00
N PHE A 4 -14.54 8.04 28.91
CA PHE A 4 -13.64 7.23 28.11
C PHE A 4 -12.51 8.13 27.61
N PHE A 5 -11.28 7.83 28.04
CA PHE A 5 -10.06 8.38 27.46
C PHE A 5 -10.10 8.17 25.95
N LYS A 6 -10.50 9.18 25.17
CA LYS A 6 -10.21 9.22 23.74
C LYS A 6 -8.69 9.28 23.62
N LYS A 7 -8.05 8.12 23.44
CA LYS A 7 -6.70 8.07 22.89
C LYS A 7 -6.77 8.84 21.58
N ASN A 8 -6.09 9.99 21.50
CA ASN A 8 -5.94 10.76 20.27
C ASN A 8 -5.03 9.95 19.34
N TYR A 9 -5.61 8.95 18.66
CA TYR A 9 -4.88 8.19 17.66
C TYR A 9 -4.60 9.08 16.45
N HIS A 10 -3.39 8.97 15.91
CA HIS A 10 -3.00 9.64 14.68
C HIS A 10 -4.00 9.28 13.55
N PRO A 11 -4.47 10.23 12.71
CA PRO A 11 -5.48 9.95 11.69
C PRO A 11 -5.10 8.80 10.75
N VAL A 12 -3.83 8.72 10.33
CA VAL A 12 -3.31 7.61 9.53
C VAL A 12 -3.36 6.29 10.31
N SER A 13 -3.10 6.29 11.62
CA SER A 13 -3.18 5.07 12.44
C SER A 13 -4.61 4.54 12.51
N LEU A 14 -5.59 5.42 12.67
CA LEU A 14 -7.01 5.06 12.65
C LEU A 14 -7.43 4.53 11.28
N PHE A 15 -7.00 5.19 10.20
CA PHE A 15 -7.25 4.73 8.84
C PHE A 15 -6.71 3.32 8.62
N ILE A 16 -5.44 3.07 8.95
CA ILE A 16 -4.83 1.75 8.78
C ILE A 16 -5.55 0.69 9.64
N LYS A 17 -5.92 1.03 10.87
CA LYS A 17 -6.70 0.13 11.73
C LYS A 17 -8.05 -0.23 11.12
N ASN A 18 -8.76 0.75 10.59
CA ASN A 18 -10.10 0.55 10.05
C ASN A 18 -10.10 -0.20 8.71
N VAL A 19 -9.08 0.03 7.88
CA VAL A 19 -9.00 -0.57 6.54
C VAL A 19 -8.29 -1.92 6.56
N PHE A 20 -7.18 -2.05 7.29
CA PHE A 20 -6.34 -3.25 7.27
C PHE A 20 -6.38 -4.05 8.59
N GLY A 21 -7.15 -3.60 9.58
CA GLY A 21 -7.43 -4.38 10.79
C GLY A 21 -6.30 -4.39 11.85
N PHE A 22 -5.28 -3.54 11.72
CA PHE A 22 -4.16 -3.54 12.67
C PHE A 22 -3.65 -2.14 13.03
N ILE A 23 -2.91 -2.03 14.14
CA ILE A 23 -2.25 -0.79 14.56
C ILE A 23 -0.78 -0.80 14.07
N PRO A 24 -0.33 0.24 13.32
CA PRO A 24 1.08 0.45 12.98
C PRO A 24 2.01 0.39 14.20
N LYS A 25 3.18 -0.26 14.09
CA LYS A 25 4.23 -0.13 15.11
C LYS A 25 4.97 1.20 14.93
N ASN A 26 5.35 1.52 13.70
CA ASN A 26 5.93 2.80 13.32
C ASN A 26 5.01 3.52 12.30
N ILE A 27 4.37 4.59 12.75
CA ILE A 27 3.42 5.37 11.93
C ILE A 27 4.10 6.05 10.73
N PHE A 28 5.40 6.34 10.83
CA PHE A 28 6.16 7.06 9.80
C PHE A 28 6.11 6.37 8.44
N TYR A 29 6.21 5.03 8.40
CA TYR A 29 6.15 4.29 7.13
C TYR A 29 4.82 4.47 6.41
N TYR A 30 3.72 4.57 7.16
CA TYR A 30 2.38 4.73 6.60
C TYR A 30 2.10 6.17 6.18
N GLU A 31 2.64 7.16 6.90
CA GLU A 31 2.61 8.54 6.43
C GLU A 31 3.41 8.73 5.15
N LEU A 32 4.59 8.10 5.07
CA LEU A 32 5.45 8.14 3.89
C LEU A 32 4.76 7.46 2.70
N ALA A 33 4.13 6.30 2.90
CA ALA A 33 3.36 5.59 1.88
C ALA A 33 2.23 6.43 1.27
N LEU A 34 1.63 7.31 2.08
CA LEU A 34 0.55 8.22 1.68
C LEU A 34 1.06 9.57 1.15
N THR A 35 2.38 9.77 1.01
CA THR A 35 2.96 11.02 0.51
C THR A 35 3.31 10.87 -0.97
N HIS A 36 2.45 11.38 -1.84
CA HIS A 36 2.69 11.37 -3.28
C HIS A 36 3.91 12.23 -3.64
N LYS A 37 4.61 11.90 -4.74
CA LYS A 37 5.80 12.63 -5.20
C LYS A 37 5.59 14.13 -5.39
N SER A 38 4.39 14.60 -5.70
CA SER A 38 4.12 16.05 -5.79
C SER A 38 4.20 16.75 -4.44
N ALA A 39 3.98 16.04 -3.35
CA ALA A 39 4.16 16.53 -1.97
C ALA A 39 5.52 16.12 -1.37
N SER A 40 6.51 15.80 -2.22
CA SER A 40 7.85 15.43 -1.74
C SER A 40 8.46 16.51 -0.86
N ILE A 41 9.06 16.08 0.25
CA ILE A 41 9.94 16.95 1.05
C ILE A 41 11.36 16.78 0.49
N TYR A 42 11.97 17.89 0.09
CA TYR A 42 13.32 17.91 -0.48
C TYR A 42 14.33 18.37 0.58
N HIS A 43 15.31 17.53 0.88
CA HIS A 43 16.43 17.90 1.77
C HIS A 43 17.63 18.44 0.98
N ASN A 44 17.76 18.05 -0.30
CA ASN A 44 18.68 18.58 -1.31
C ASN A 44 18.18 18.19 -2.72
N LYS A 45 18.85 18.62 -3.81
CA LYS A 45 18.43 18.34 -5.21
C LYS A 45 18.27 16.86 -5.57
N ASN A 46 18.89 15.94 -4.82
CA ASN A 46 18.96 14.51 -5.18
C ASN A 46 18.19 13.59 -4.22
N TYR A 47 17.55 14.13 -3.19
CA TYR A 47 16.85 13.32 -2.19
C TYR A 47 15.45 13.89 -1.90
N SER A 48 14.45 13.25 -2.48
CA SER A 48 13.03 13.47 -2.19
C SER A 48 12.51 12.41 -1.22
N ILE A 49 11.76 12.85 -0.22
CA ILE A 49 11.06 11.99 0.73
C ILE A 49 9.61 11.89 0.27
N ASN A 50 9.26 10.76 -0.33
CA ASN A 50 7.94 10.42 -0.85
C ASN A 50 7.72 8.90 -0.85
N ASN A 51 6.60 8.44 -1.40
CA ASN A 51 6.20 7.04 -1.40
C ASN A 51 6.92 6.14 -2.42
N GLU A 52 7.67 6.66 -3.39
CA GLU A 52 8.18 5.90 -4.55
C GLU A 52 9.07 4.71 -4.14
N ARG A 53 9.89 4.86 -3.10
CA ARG A 53 10.73 3.75 -2.58
C ARG A 53 9.91 2.65 -1.91
N LEU A 54 8.82 3.03 -1.22
CA LEU A 54 7.91 2.08 -0.61
C LEU A 54 7.03 1.40 -1.66
N GLU A 55 6.60 2.13 -2.68
CA GLU A 55 5.89 1.60 -3.86
C GLU A 55 6.73 0.51 -4.53
N PHE A 56 7.99 0.81 -4.86
CA PHE A 56 8.93 -0.15 -5.47
C PHE A 56 9.06 -1.44 -4.64
N LEU A 57 9.25 -1.31 -3.32
CA LEU A 57 9.35 -2.47 -2.43
C LEU A 57 8.02 -3.23 -2.33
N GLY A 58 6.91 -2.49 -2.26
CA GLY A 58 5.57 -3.01 -2.16
C GLY A 58 5.15 -3.83 -3.37
N ASP A 59 5.45 -3.38 -4.58
CA ASP A 59 5.22 -4.11 -5.82
C ASP A 59 5.96 -5.46 -5.81
N ALA A 60 7.26 -5.47 -5.46
CA ALA A 60 8.04 -6.70 -5.38
C ALA A 60 7.48 -7.68 -4.33
N VAL A 61 7.09 -7.17 -3.17
CA VAL A 61 6.49 -7.98 -2.10
C VAL A 61 5.14 -8.53 -2.51
N LEU A 62 4.28 -7.72 -3.12
CA LEU A 62 2.97 -8.14 -3.63
C LEU A 62 3.11 -9.23 -4.68
N ASN A 63 3.98 -9.04 -5.67
CA ASN A 63 4.26 -10.03 -6.71
C ASN A 63 4.79 -11.34 -6.13
N THR A 64 5.59 -11.27 -5.07
CA THR A 64 6.11 -12.45 -4.36
C THR A 64 4.99 -13.19 -3.63
N ILE A 65 4.14 -12.48 -2.88
CA ILE A 65 3.01 -13.09 -2.14
C ILE A 65 2.01 -13.75 -3.10
N ILE A 66 1.61 -13.04 -4.17
CA ILE A 66 0.67 -13.59 -5.15
C ILE A 66 1.33 -14.73 -5.92
N GLY A 67 2.61 -14.62 -6.29
CA GLY A 67 3.34 -15.70 -6.93
C GLY A 67 3.41 -16.96 -6.07
N GLU A 68 3.73 -16.83 -4.78
CA GLU A 68 3.74 -17.93 -3.82
C GLU A 68 2.34 -18.56 -3.67
N TYR A 69 1.28 -17.75 -3.57
CA TYR A 69 -0.10 -18.22 -3.49
C TYR A 69 -0.51 -19.02 -4.73
N LEU A 70 -0.23 -18.50 -5.92
CA LEU A 70 -0.56 -19.17 -7.17
C LEU A 70 0.22 -20.46 -7.35
N PHE A 71 1.52 -20.47 -7.01
CA PHE A 71 2.37 -21.66 -7.06
C PHE A 71 1.81 -22.81 -6.22
N HIS A 72 1.35 -22.52 -4.99
CA HIS A 72 0.77 -23.56 -4.14
C HIS A 72 -0.66 -23.95 -4.54
N LYS A 73 -1.44 -23.02 -5.09
CA LYS A 73 -2.84 -23.26 -5.45
C LYS A 73 -3.00 -24.05 -6.75
N PHE A 74 -2.12 -23.83 -7.73
CA PHE A 74 -2.23 -24.38 -9.07
C PHE A 74 -1.06 -25.32 -9.40
N ILE A 75 -0.91 -26.40 -8.63
CA ILE A 75 0.25 -27.31 -8.69
C ILE A 75 0.45 -28.03 -10.04
N ASN A 76 -0.59 -28.12 -10.86
CA ASN A 76 -0.57 -28.80 -12.15
C ASN A 76 -0.42 -27.85 -13.35
N GLU A 77 -0.31 -26.55 -13.10
CA GLU A 77 -0.23 -25.52 -14.14
C GLU A 77 1.23 -25.13 -14.42
N ASN A 78 1.49 -24.70 -15.65
CA ASN A 78 2.83 -24.28 -16.06
C ASN A 78 3.12 -22.81 -15.71
N GLU A 79 4.39 -22.40 -15.83
CA GLU A 79 4.84 -21.03 -15.55
C GLU A 79 4.05 -19.97 -16.35
N GLY A 80 3.79 -20.22 -17.63
CA GLY A 80 3.06 -19.27 -18.49
C GLY A 80 1.62 -19.02 -18.01
N PHE A 81 0.93 -20.06 -17.53
CA PHE A 81 -0.38 -19.93 -16.90
C PHE A 81 -0.29 -19.09 -15.61
N LEU A 82 0.66 -19.40 -14.72
CA LEU A 82 0.83 -18.70 -13.45
C LEU A 82 1.17 -17.22 -13.67
N THR A 83 2.07 -16.91 -14.61
CA THR A 83 2.45 -15.54 -14.97
C THR A 83 1.28 -14.78 -15.57
N ASN A 84 0.48 -15.39 -16.46
CA ASN A 84 -0.73 -14.76 -17.00
C ASN A 84 -1.76 -14.47 -15.90
N LEU A 85 -2.01 -15.43 -15.02
CA LEU A 85 -2.96 -15.26 -13.92
C LEU A 85 -2.48 -14.19 -12.92
N ARG A 86 -1.20 -14.17 -12.57
CA ARG A 86 -0.62 -13.11 -11.73
C ARG A 86 -0.82 -11.74 -12.35
N SER A 87 -0.53 -11.56 -13.64
CA SER A 87 -0.72 -10.28 -14.33
C SER A 87 -2.18 -9.83 -14.39
N LYS A 88 -3.15 -10.75 -14.36
CA LYS A 88 -4.58 -10.40 -14.25
C LYS A 88 -5.00 -9.97 -12.84
N ILE A 89 -4.32 -10.47 -11.81
CA ILE A 89 -4.61 -10.13 -10.40
C ILE A 89 -3.88 -8.84 -10.02
N VAL A 90 -2.59 -8.77 -10.33
CA VAL A 90 -1.69 -7.66 -10.02
C VAL A 90 -1.47 -6.86 -11.30
N ASN A 91 -2.35 -5.89 -11.53
CA ASN A 91 -2.18 -4.88 -12.56
C ASN A 91 -2.70 -3.53 -12.08
N ARG A 92 -2.29 -2.47 -12.77
CA ARG A 92 -2.62 -1.08 -12.43
C ARG A 92 -4.13 -0.86 -12.28
N HIS A 93 -4.94 -1.43 -13.16
CA HIS A 93 -6.39 -1.26 -13.12
C HIS A 93 -6.97 -1.87 -11.85
N SER A 94 -6.68 -3.16 -11.59
CA SER A 94 -7.15 -3.85 -10.39
C SER A 94 -6.67 -3.18 -9.10
N LEU A 95 -5.41 -2.74 -9.03
CA LEU A 95 -4.86 -2.06 -7.85
C LEU A 95 -5.50 -0.69 -7.61
N ASN A 96 -5.73 0.09 -8.67
CA ASN A 96 -6.46 1.35 -8.54
C ASN A 96 -7.90 1.13 -8.05
N GLU A 97 -8.61 0.14 -8.61
CA GLU A 97 -9.97 -0.17 -8.18
C GLU A 97 -10.04 -0.56 -6.70
N ILE A 98 -9.11 -1.41 -6.24
CA ILE A 98 -9.01 -1.78 -4.83
C ILE A 98 -8.72 -0.54 -3.98
N ALA A 99 -7.74 0.28 -4.38
CA ALA A 99 -7.37 1.47 -3.63
C ALA A 99 -8.51 2.49 -3.50
N LEU A 100 -9.32 2.65 -4.54
CA LEU A 100 -10.52 3.49 -4.54
C LEU A 100 -11.59 2.92 -3.59
N LYS A 101 -11.84 1.60 -3.64
CA LYS A 101 -12.79 0.92 -2.72
C LYS A 101 -12.37 1.07 -1.26
N LEU A 102 -11.06 0.99 -0.99
CA LEU A 102 -10.48 1.22 0.33
C LEU A 102 -10.42 2.69 0.74
N GLN A 103 -10.84 3.61 -0.14
CA GLN A 103 -10.84 5.06 0.07
C GLN A 103 -9.45 5.62 0.39
N ILE A 104 -8.38 4.98 -0.09
CA ILE A 104 -6.98 5.41 0.13
C ILE A 104 -6.77 6.84 -0.38
N ILE A 105 -7.42 7.18 -1.50
CA ILE A 105 -7.40 8.52 -2.10
C ILE A 105 -7.63 9.66 -1.10
N LYS A 106 -8.47 9.46 -0.08
CA LYS A 106 -8.80 10.49 0.91
C LYS A 106 -7.65 10.79 1.88
N MET A 107 -6.66 9.90 1.94
CA MET A 107 -5.54 9.99 2.87
C MET A 107 -4.25 10.44 2.19
N ILE A 108 -4.22 10.52 0.85
CA ILE A 108 -3.03 10.86 0.09
C ILE A 108 -2.72 12.36 0.25
N LYS A 109 -1.49 12.65 0.68
CA LYS A 109 -0.91 13.99 0.70
C LYS A 109 -0.36 14.28 -0.70
N GLN A 110 -0.87 15.33 -1.35
CA GLN A 110 -0.46 15.79 -2.67
C GLN A 110 -0.61 17.31 -2.77
N GLN A 111 0.11 17.95 -3.70
CA GLN A 111 -0.15 19.35 -4.06
C GLN A 111 -1.47 19.48 -4.85
N HIS A 112 -2.09 20.66 -4.79
CA HIS A 112 -3.36 20.96 -5.47
C HIS A 112 -3.27 20.76 -7.00
N ASP A 113 -4.41 20.50 -7.64
CA ASP A 113 -4.61 20.37 -9.11
C ASP A 113 -4.17 19.07 -9.81
N LEU A 114 -3.94 17.98 -9.08
CA LEU A 114 -3.82 16.66 -9.72
C LEU A 114 -5.21 16.02 -9.85
N ASP A 115 -5.59 15.64 -11.08
CA ASP A 115 -6.78 14.83 -11.33
C ASP A 115 -6.54 13.40 -10.84
N VAL A 116 -6.78 13.19 -9.56
CA VAL A 116 -6.47 11.93 -8.86
C VAL A 116 -7.32 10.77 -9.38
N MET A 117 -8.50 11.06 -9.92
CA MET A 117 -9.49 10.05 -10.31
C MET A 117 -9.12 9.33 -11.62
N THR A 118 -8.33 9.95 -12.49
CA THR A 118 -7.84 9.36 -13.75
C THR A 118 -6.40 8.84 -13.67
N SER A 119 -5.78 8.91 -12.48
CA SER A 119 -4.37 8.65 -12.27
C SER A 119 -4.10 7.29 -11.59
N ASN A 120 -2.88 6.76 -11.72
CA ASN A 120 -2.42 5.57 -10.99
C ASN A 120 -2.07 5.84 -9.52
N ILE A 121 -2.29 7.07 -9.04
CA ILE A 121 -1.88 7.51 -7.70
C ILE A 121 -2.48 6.63 -6.59
N PRO A 122 -3.76 6.22 -6.62
CA PRO A 122 -4.32 5.35 -5.60
C PRO A 122 -3.66 3.98 -5.54
N GLY A 123 -3.43 3.32 -6.69
CA GLY A 123 -2.77 2.02 -6.78
C GLY A 123 -1.32 2.07 -6.29
N ASN A 124 -0.56 3.09 -6.71
CA ASN A 124 0.80 3.32 -6.23
C ASN A 124 0.84 3.52 -4.69
N ALA A 125 -0.13 4.24 -4.13
CA ALA A 125 -0.24 4.40 -2.68
C ALA A 125 -0.60 3.08 -1.97
N LEU A 126 -1.42 2.22 -2.58
CA LEU A 126 -1.71 0.88 -2.07
C LEU A 126 -0.44 0.01 -2.03
N GLU A 127 0.34 -0.01 -3.11
CA GLU A 127 1.63 -0.70 -3.16
C GLU A 127 2.57 -0.15 -2.08
N ALA A 128 2.68 1.18 -1.95
CA ALA A 128 3.49 1.79 -0.91
C ALA A 128 3.03 1.42 0.51
N ILE A 129 1.71 1.28 0.75
CA ILE A 129 1.19 0.78 2.04
C ILE A 129 1.61 -0.68 2.26
N ILE A 130 1.56 -1.54 1.24
CA ILE A 130 2.06 -2.93 1.34
C ILE A 130 3.56 -2.94 1.68
N GLY A 131 4.35 -2.07 1.04
CA GLY A 131 5.75 -1.85 1.37
C GLY A 131 5.94 -1.40 2.83
N ALA A 132 5.11 -0.47 3.31
CA ALA A 132 5.14 -0.01 4.71
C ALA A 132 4.82 -1.14 5.69
N ILE A 133 3.82 -1.97 5.40
CA ILE A 133 3.46 -3.14 6.23
C ILE A 133 4.62 -4.13 6.29
N PHE A 134 5.27 -4.39 5.15
CA PHE A 134 6.42 -5.27 5.08
C PHE A 134 7.59 -4.78 5.93
N VAL A 135 7.93 -3.49 5.85
CA VAL A 135 9.00 -2.90 6.68
C VAL A 135 8.62 -2.90 8.17
N ASP A 136 7.37 -2.63 8.51
CA ASP A 136 6.91 -2.52 9.90
C ASP A 136 6.73 -3.88 10.61
N LYS A 137 6.28 -4.90 9.87
CA LYS A 137 5.78 -6.16 10.46
C LYS A 137 6.30 -7.44 9.79
N GLY A 138 7.04 -7.31 8.68
CA GLY A 138 7.68 -8.42 8.00
C GLY A 138 6.73 -9.25 7.12
N TYR A 139 7.33 -10.12 6.32
CA TYR A 139 6.67 -10.89 5.25
C TYR A 139 5.42 -11.64 5.70
N LYS A 140 5.51 -12.43 6.78
CA LYS A 140 4.42 -13.30 7.24
C LYS A 140 3.15 -12.50 7.56
N PHE A 141 3.31 -11.32 8.17
CA PHE A 141 2.19 -10.46 8.49
C PHE A 141 1.63 -9.79 7.23
N THR A 142 2.50 -9.29 6.34
CA THR A 142 2.06 -8.70 5.06
C THR A 142 1.25 -9.69 4.23
N LYS A 143 1.69 -10.96 4.15
CA LYS A 143 0.96 -12.03 3.46
C LYS A 143 -0.45 -12.24 3.99
N GLN A 144 -0.64 -12.17 5.31
CA GLN A 144 -1.97 -12.29 5.94
C GLN A 144 -2.89 -11.11 5.64
N VAL A 145 -2.34 -9.93 5.35
CA VAL A 145 -3.13 -8.74 5.00
C VAL A 145 -3.48 -8.73 3.51
N VAL A 146 -2.61 -9.28 2.65
CA VAL A 146 -2.78 -9.30 1.19
C VAL A 146 -3.76 -10.39 0.72
N LEU A 147 -3.78 -11.55 1.36
CA LEU A 147 -4.61 -12.72 1.01
C LEU A 147 -5.91 -12.76 1.81
#